data_AF-A0A965WYS4-F1
#
_entry.id   AF-A0A965WYS4-F1
#
_cell.length_a   1.000
_cell.length_b   1.000
_cell.length_c   1.000
_cell.angle_alpha   90.00
_cell.angle_beta   90.00
_cell.angle_gamma   90.00
#
_symmetry.space_group_name_H-M   'P 1'
#
loop_
_entity.id
_entity.type
_entity.pdbx_description
1 polymer ?
#
loop_
_entity_poly.entity_id
_entity_poly.type
_entity_poly.pdbx_seq_one_letter_code
_entity_poly.pdbx_strand_id
1 'polypeptide(L)'
;MGTIQIEKQKRRGGTHMAAITITKDNFQKEVMESTQPVLLDLWASWCGPCRRVSPIIEEIAEEMPNVKVGKINVDEQPELAAAFKVM
;
A
#
# COMPACT_ATOMS: atom_id res chain seq x y z
N MET A 1 -28.77 9.03 19.67
CA MET A 1 -27.35 9.42 19.83
C MET A 1 -26.52 8.18 20.18
N GLY A 2 -26.33 7.22 19.27
CA GLY A 2 -25.64 5.98 19.64
C GLY A 2 -25.52 4.88 18.59
N THR A 3 -25.38 5.21 17.30
CA THR A 3 -25.37 4.19 16.23
C THR A 3 -24.17 4.21 15.28
N ILE A 4 -23.18 5.10 15.46
CA ILE A 4 -22.15 5.32 14.42
C ILE A 4 -20.86 4.50 14.62
N GLN A 5 -20.65 3.83 15.77
CA GLN A 5 -19.34 3.21 16.08
C GLN A 5 -19.22 1.72 15.77
N ILE A 6 -20.24 1.06 15.19
CA ILE A 6 -20.24 -0.41 14.98
C ILE A 6 -20.12 -0.80 13.49
N GLU A 7 -20.24 0.14 12.55
CA GLU A 7 -20.22 -0.19 11.11
C GLU A 7 -18.84 -0.30 10.47
N LYS A 8 -17.77 0.26 11.07
CA LYS A 8 -16.43 0.24 10.47
C LYS A 8 -15.65 -1.06 10.66
N GLN A 9 -16.11 -1.98 11.52
CA GLN A 9 -15.35 -3.19 11.86
C GLN A 9 -15.87 -4.48 11.19
N LYS A 10 -16.91 -4.40 10.35
CA LYS A 10 -17.60 -5.57 9.77
C LYS A 10 -17.77 -5.51 8.23
N ARG A 11 -16.81 -4.93 7.53
CA ARG A 11 -16.57 -5.09 6.07
C ARG A 11 -15.05 -4.91 5.94
N ARG A 12 -14.19 -5.82 5.48
CA ARG A 12 -14.31 -6.82 4.43
C ARG A 12 -13.34 -7.97 4.71
N GLY A 13 -13.87 -9.13 5.09
CA GLY A 13 -13.33 -10.38 4.57
C GLY A 13 -13.96 -10.55 3.18
N GLY A 14 -13.20 -10.26 2.14
CA GLY A 14 -13.67 -10.32 0.76
C GLY A 14 -12.51 -10.07 -0.18
N THR A 15 -12.23 -11.05 -1.03
CA THR A 15 -11.25 -11.03 -2.12
C THR A 15 -11.38 -9.73 -2.92
N HIS A 16 -10.53 -8.75 -2.63
CA HIS A 16 -10.49 -7.43 -3.30
C HIS A 16 -9.02 -7.04 -3.36
N MET A 17 -8.55 -6.46 -4.48
CA MET A 17 -7.13 -6.22 -4.78
C MET A 17 -6.44 -5.37 -3.71
N ALA A 18 -6.07 -6.02 -2.62
CA ALA A 18 -5.28 -5.48 -1.53
C ALA A 18 -3.97 -4.96 -2.11
N ALA A 19 -3.48 -3.86 -1.55
CA ALA A 19 -2.21 -3.28 -1.94
C ALA A 19 -1.14 -4.38 -2.12
N ILE A 20 -0.48 -4.36 -3.27
CA ILE A 20 0.40 -5.46 -3.69
C ILE A 20 1.74 -5.30 -2.97
N THR A 21 2.24 -6.36 -2.34
CA THR A 21 3.61 -6.34 -1.81
C THR A 21 4.60 -6.30 -2.97
N ILE A 22 5.40 -5.25 -3.03
CA ILE A 22 6.41 -5.05 -4.06
C ILE A 22 7.76 -5.47 -3.50
N THR A 23 8.42 -6.37 -4.23
CA THR A 23 9.77 -6.84 -3.98
C THR A 23 10.62 -6.59 -5.21
N LYS A 24 11.94 -6.71 -5.07
CA LYS A 24 12.85 -6.62 -6.22
C LYS A 24 12.47 -7.55 -7.38
N ASP A 25 11.96 -8.74 -7.07
CA ASP A 25 11.65 -9.77 -8.07
C ASP A 25 10.43 -9.42 -8.94
N ASN A 26 9.46 -8.69 -8.38
CA ASN A 26 8.23 -8.33 -9.10
C ASN A 26 8.19 -6.86 -9.54
N PHE A 27 9.11 -6.02 -9.06
CA PHE A 27 9.11 -4.58 -9.30
C PHE A 27 9.02 -4.22 -10.79
N GLN A 28 9.82 -4.88 -11.63
CA GLN A 28 9.84 -4.63 -13.07
C GLN A 28 8.45 -4.83 -13.69
N LYS A 29 7.81 -5.97 -13.40
CA LYS A 29 6.51 -6.33 -13.95
C LYS A 29 5.38 -5.49 -13.36
N GLU A 30 5.37 -5.34 -12.03
CA GLU A 30 4.23 -4.77 -11.32
C GLU A 30 4.23 -3.24 -11.32
N VAL A 31 5.42 -2.62 -11.43
CA VAL A 31 5.63 -1.17 -11.38
C VAL A 31 6.06 -0.61 -12.73
N MET A 32 7.18 -1.08 -13.28
CA MET A 32 7.78 -0.46 -14.48
C MET A 32 6.98 -0.74 -15.75
N GLU A 33 6.41 -1.93 -15.87
CA GLU A 33 5.59 -2.36 -17.00
C GLU A 33 4.08 -2.12 -16.78
N SER A 34 3.71 -1.44 -15.69
CA SER A 34 2.32 -1.16 -15.38
C SER A 34 1.69 -0.22 -16.40
N THR A 35 0.51 -0.60 -16.91
CA THR A 35 -0.31 0.24 -17.78
C THR A 35 -1.13 1.27 -16.99
N GLN A 36 -1.15 1.17 -15.67
CA GLN A 36 -1.80 2.09 -14.75
C GLN A 36 -0.76 2.85 -13.91
N PRO A 37 -1.03 4.10 -13.51
CA PRO A 37 -0.22 4.79 -12.49
C PRO A 37 -0.08 3.94 -11.23
N VAL A 38 1.13 3.88 -10.68
CA VAL A 38 1.44 3.09 -9.49
C VAL A 38 1.82 4.01 -8.33
N LEU A 39 1.08 3.93 -7.24
CA LEU A 39 1.39 4.57 -5.97
C LEU A 39 2.17 3.57 -5.09
N LEU A 40 3.39 3.95 -4.69
CA LEU A 40 4.23 3.13 -3.82
C LEU A 40 4.22 3.68 -2.39
N ASP A 41 3.74 2.87 -1.44
CA ASP A 41 3.86 3.10 0.00
C ASP A 41 5.16 2.46 0.49
N LEU A 42 6.20 3.28 0.65
CA LEU A 42 7.46 2.87 1.28
C LEU A 42 7.31 3.01 2.80
N TRP A 43 7.25 1.89 3.50
CA TRP A 43 6.91 1.84 4.92
C TRP A 43 7.87 0.99 5.74
N ALA A 44 7.79 1.13 7.06
CA ALA A 44 8.48 0.27 8.02
C ALA A 44 7.63 0.05 9.26
N SER A 45 7.84 -1.05 9.97
CA SER A 45 7.12 -1.37 11.22
C SER A 45 7.35 -0.31 12.31
N TRP A 46 8.54 0.28 12.35
CA TRP A 46 8.96 1.33 13.28
C TRP A 46 8.53 2.74 12.85
N CYS A 47 8.09 2.93 11.60
CA CYS A 47 7.65 4.23 11.09
C CYS A 47 6.25 4.60 11.61
N GLY A 48 6.21 5.34 12.73
CA GLY A 48 4.97 5.81 13.36
C GLY A 48 4.04 6.61 12.43
N PRO A 49 4.53 7.55 11.60
CA PRO A 49 3.71 8.23 10.59
C PRO A 49 3.15 7.30 9.53
N CYS A 50 3.97 6.38 8.98
CA CYS A 50 3.56 5.44 7.93
C CYS A 50 2.35 4.60 8.40
N ARG A 51 2.39 4.05 9.62
CA ARG A 51 1.28 3.25 10.17
C ARG A 51 -0.07 3.98 10.24
N ARG A 52 -0.07 5.32 10.32
CA ARG A 52 -1.31 6.12 10.29
C ARG A 52 -1.79 6.39 8.86
N VAL A 53 -0.87 6.49 7.90
CA VAL A 53 -1.17 6.83 6.51
C VAL A 53 -1.49 5.58 5.68
N SER A 54 -0.84 4.45 5.94
CA SER A 54 -1.06 3.21 5.18
C SER A 54 -2.54 2.77 5.09
N PRO A 55 -3.37 2.85 6.15
CA PRO A 55 -4.80 2.53 6.03
C PRO A 55 -5.55 3.45 5.08
N ILE A 56 -5.17 4.73 5.02
CA ILE A 56 -5.76 5.72 4.10
C ILE A 56 -5.34 5.43 2.66
N ILE A 57 -4.08 5.02 2.44
CA ILE A 57 -3.60 4.58 1.13
C ILE A 57 -4.33 3.32 0.66
N GLU A 58 -4.64 2.40 1.57
CA GLU A 58 -5.45 1.22 1.27
C GLU A 58 -6.90 1.58 0.90
N GLU A 59 -7.51 2.55 1.59
CA GLU A 59 -8.82 3.09 1.19
C GLU A 59 -8.78 3.71 -0.23
N ILE A 60 -7.71 4.43 -0.58
CA ILE A 60 -7.51 4.98 -1.94
C ILE A 60 -7.45 3.86 -2.98
N ALA A 61 -6.81 2.73 -2.67
CA ALA A 61 -6.76 1.58 -3.57
C ALA A 61 -8.15 1.00 -3.88
N GLU A 62 -9.09 1.11 -2.92
CA GLU A 62 -10.47 0.67 -3.09
C GLU A 62 -11.31 1.65 -3.90
N GLU A 63 -11.09 2.96 -3.72
CA GLU A 63 -11.87 4.01 -4.37
C GLU A 63 -11.38 4.36 -5.78
N MET A 64 -10.10 4.13 -6.08
CA MET A 64 -9.46 4.50 -7.35
C MET A 64 -8.97 3.27 -8.12
N PRO A 65 -9.85 2.55 -8.84
CA PRO A 65 -9.49 1.32 -9.56
C PRO A 65 -8.53 1.53 -10.74
N ASN A 66 -8.31 2.79 -11.13
CA ASN A 66 -7.36 3.20 -12.17
C ASN A 66 -5.95 3.46 -11.62
N VAL A 67 -5.74 3.33 -10.31
CA VAL A 67 -4.43 3.45 -9.66
C VAL A 67 -4.09 2.12 -9.01
N LYS A 68 -2.88 1.64 -9.28
CA LYS A 68 -2.33 0.47 -8.61
C LYS A 68 -1.61 0.91 -7.34
N VAL A 69 -1.87 0.26 -6.21
CA VAL A 69 -1.14 0.52 -4.96
C VAL A 69 -0.17 -0.62 -4.69
N GLY A 70 1.10 -0.29 -4.53
CA GLY A 70 2.17 -1.20 -4.12
C GLY A 70 2.77 -0.80 -2.78
N LYS A 71 3.15 -1.76 -1.94
CA LYS A 71 3.79 -1.53 -0.65
C LYS A 71 5.20 -2.11 -0.66
N ILE A 72 6.18 -1.31 -0.26
CA ILE A 72 7.58 -1.71 -0.12
C ILE A 72 7.96 -1.56 1.34
N ASN A 73 8.29 -2.67 2.01
CA ASN A 73 8.91 -2.61 3.33
C ASN A 73 10.39 -2.27 3.16
N VAL A 74 10.82 -1.11 3.68
CA VAL A 74 12.21 -0.63 3.52
C VAL A 74 13.23 -1.49 4.28
N ASP A 75 12.82 -2.16 5.35
CA ASP A 75 13.67 -3.09 6.10
C ASP A 75 13.97 -4.36 5.27
N GLU A 76 12.97 -4.82 4.51
CA GLU A 76 13.06 -6.04 3.69
C GLU A 76 13.62 -5.77 2.28
N GLN A 77 13.44 -4.56 1.76
CA GLN A 77 13.84 -4.15 0.41
C GLN A 77 14.75 -2.91 0.42
N PRO A 78 15.89 -2.93 1.13
CA PRO A 78 16.73 -1.74 1.33
C PRO A 78 17.32 -1.20 0.02
N GLU A 79 17.66 -2.07 -0.93
CA GLU A 79 18.16 -1.66 -2.25
C GLU A 79 17.09 -0.91 -3.06
N LEU A 80 15.82 -1.36 -2.96
CA LEU A 80 14.72 -0.73 -3.67
C LEU A 80 14.37 0.62 -3.05
N ALA A 81 14.33 0.70 -1.72
CA ALA A 81 14.14 1.96 -1.00
C ALA A 81 15.25 2.99 -1.34
N ALA A 82 16.50 2.53 -1.39
CA ALA A 82 17.65 3.37 -1.76
C ALA A 82 17.55 3.93 -3.19
N ALA A 83 16.98 3.17 -4.14
CA ALA A 83 16.74 3.65 -5.51
C ALA A 83 15.78 4.87 -5.55
N PHE A 84 14.84 4.93 -4.61
CA PHE A 84 13.95 6.08 -4.39
C PHE A 84 14.50 7.12 -3.40
N LYS A 85 15.73 6.93 -2.90
CA LYS A 85 16.40 7.78 -1.90
C LYS A 85 15.60 7.88 -0.58
N VAL A 86 14.89 6.82 -0.23
CA VAL A 86 14.22 6.65 1.07
C VAL A 86 15.12 5.79 1.96
N MET A 87 15.32 6.24 3.20
CA MET A 87 16.18 5.62 4.21
C MET A 87 15.35 5.14 5.40
#